data_AF-A0A7Y4TR83-F1
#
_entry.id   AF-A0A7Y4TR83-F1
#
_cell.length_a   1.000
_cell.length_b   1.000
_cell.length_c   1.000
_cell.angle_alpha   90.00
_cell.angle_beta   90.00
_cell.angle_gamma   90.00
#
_symmetry.space_group_name_H-M   'P 1'
#
loop_
_entity.id
_entity.type
_entity.pdbx_description
1 polymer ?
#
loop_
_entity_poly.entity_id
_entity_poly.type
_entity_poly.pdbx_seq_one_letter_code
_entity_poly.pdbx_strand_id
1 'polypeptide(L)'
;MKRLVLSAIVIFAAVAAKAQLNPVTWSFSATKIDDKKYEIHMKATIQTNWHLYSQVQPENAIAQPTAFTINKNPLFVLDGKIKEVGKMEAVSGEYPANQYSNSVDFVQAIKLKSTAKTNFTGSVEYQTCDDKKCLPPKTVTISIAIK
;
A
#
# COMPACT_ATOMS: atom_id res chain seq x y z
N MET A 1 58.61 29.43 -9.74
CA MET A 1 57.96 29.59 -8.43
C MET A 1 56.54 30.08 -8.62
N LYS A 2 55.55 29.34 -8.07
CA LYS A 2 54.15 29.74 -7.86
C LYS A 2 53.38 29.95 -9.18
N ARG A 3 52.36 29.17 -9.52
CA ARG A 3 51.13 28.96 -8.75
C ARG A 3 50.51 27.60 -9.14
N LEU A 4 50.95 26.55 -8.45
CA LEU A 4 50.25 25.29 -8.33
C LEU A 4 49.15 25.46 -7.27
N VAL A 5 47.93 25.82 -7.66
CA VAL A 5 46.72 25.58 -6.85
C VAL A 5 45.53 25.45 -7.81
N LEU A 6 45.43 24.33 -8.51
CA LEU A 6 44.34 24.03 -9.45
C LEU A 6 43.65 22.70 -9.09
N SER A 7 43.68 22.33 -7.82
CA SER A 7 43.16 21.04 -7.36
C SER A 7 42.22 21.21 -6.17
N ALA A 8 41.02 20.67 -6.34
CA ALA A 8 40.07 20.26 -5.29
C ALA A 8 39.28 21.35 -4.57
N ILE A 9 38.36 22.01 -5.28
CA ILE A 9 37.02 22.23 -4.72
C ILE A 9 36.12 21.18 -5.37
N VAL A 10 36.13 19.98 -4.78
CA VAL A 10 35.11 18.98 -5.02
C VAL A 10 33.82 19.57 -4.47
N ILE A 11 32.92 19.91 -5.39
CA ILE A 11 31.55 20.32 -5.13
C ILE A 11 30.92 19.23 -4.26
N PHE A 12 30.79 19.51 -2.96
CA PHE A 12 29.93 18.76 -2.07
C PHE A 12 28.50 19.12 -2.45
N ALA A 13 28.01 18.55 -3.55
CA ALA A 13 26.58 18.49 -3.82
C ALA A 13 26.00 17.56 -2.76
N ALA A 14 25.68 18.13 -1.60
CA ALA A 14 24.85 17.47 -0.62
C ALA A 14 23.52 17.17 -1.31
N VAL A 15 23.38 15.94 -1.81
CA VAL A 15 22.11 15.38 -2.22
C VAL A 15 21.28 15.32 -0.95
N ALA A 16 20.54 16.40 -0.67
CA ALA A 16 19.49 16.41 0.33
C ALA A 16 18.36 15.53 -0.21
N ALA A 17 18.56 14.21 -0.13
CA ALA A 17 17.47 13.26 -0.27
C ALA A 17 16.49 13.57 0.85
N LYS A 18 15.40 14.29 0.53
CA LYS A 18 14.28 14.39 1.46
C LYS A 18 13.75 12.98 1.64
N ALA A 19 14.09 12.36 2.76
CA ALA A 19 13.48 11.10 3.16
C ALA A 19 11.98 11.36 3.31
N GLN A 20 11.20 10.98 2.30
CA GLN A 20 9.74 11.07 2.34
C GLN A 20 9.30 10.19 3.52
N LEU A 21 8.60 10.80 4.49
CA LEU A 21 8.03 10.05 5.60
C LEU A 21 7.02 9.04 5.04
N ASN A 22 7.32 7.74 5.21
CA ASN A 22 6.51 6.64 4.73
C ASN A 22 6.09 5.78 5.94
N PRO A 23 5.01 6.17 6.64
CA PRO A 23 4.56 5.47 7.84
C PRO A 23 3.93 4.11 7.54
N VAL A 24 3.60 3.84 6.27
CA VAL A 24 3.05 2.56 5.82
C VAL A 24 4.00 1.92 4.81
N THR A 25 4.37 0.67 5.06
CA THR A 25 5.08 -0.18 4.12
C THR A 25 4.16 -1.30 3.63
N TRP A 26 4.25 -1.63 2.34
CA TRP A 26 3.40 -2.62 1.70
C TRP A 26 4.22 -3.84 1.30
N SER A 27 3.68 -5.02 1.57
CA SER A 27 4.20 -6.29 1.08
C SER A 27 3.11 -7.04 0.32
N PHE A 28 3.48 -7.64 -0.80
CA PHE A 28 2.56 -8.28 -1.73
C PHE A 28 2.95 -9.74 -1.93
N SER A 29 2.00 -10.67 -1.75
CA SER A 29 2.25 -12.10 -1.94
C SER A 29 1.02 -12.83 -2.46
N ALA A 30 1.24 -14.03 -3.01
CA ALA A 30 0.19 -14.91 -3.50
C ALA A 30 0.31 -16.28 -2.83
N THR A 31 -0.77 -16.75 -2.23
CA THR A 31 -0.86 -18.05 -1.55
C THR A 31 -1.81 -18.94 -2.34
N LYS A 32 -1.35 -20.12 -2.77
CA LYS A 32 -2.24 -21.11 -3.39
C LYS A 32 -3.09 -21.76 -2.30
N ILE A 33 -4.41 -21.72 -2.45
CA ILE A 33 -5.36 -22.26 -1.46
C ILE A 33 -6.14 -23.48 -1.97
N ASP A 34 -6.18 -23.71 -3.28
CA ASP A 34 -6.86 -24.85 -3.92
C ASP A 34 -6.34 -25.03 -5.36
N ASP A 35 -6.86 -26.00 -6.12
CA ASP A 35 -6.64 -26.04 -7.56
C ASP A 35 -7.16 -24.76 -8.22
N LYS A 36 -6.26 -24.08 -8.94
CA LYS A 36 -6.50 -22.80 -9.61
C LYS A 36 -7.03 -21.67 -8.71
N LYS A 37 -7.03 -21.78 -7.38
CA LYS A 37 -7.42 -20.68 -6.48
C LYS A 37 -6.25 -20.16 -5.68
N TYR A 38 -6.15 -18.85 -5.62
CA TYR A 38 -5.10 -18.15 -4.91
C TYR A 38 -5.71 -17.02 -4.08
N GLU A 39 -5.11 -16.77 -2.93
CA GLU A 39 -5.32 -15.54 -2.17
C GLU A 39 -4.14 -14.60 -2.44
N ILE A 40 -4.46 -13.38 -2.82
CA ILE A 40 -3.50 -12.30 -2.97
C ILE A 40 -3.53 -11.46 -1.71
N HIS A 41 -2.42 -11.48 -0.97
CA HIS A 41 -2.24 -10.73 0.26
C HIS A 41 -1.51 -9.43 -0.03
N MET A 42 -2.18 -8.32 0.28
CA MET A 42 -1.67 -6.96 0.14
C MET A 42 -1.57 -6.38 1.54
N LYS A 43 -0.48 -6.73 2.24
CA LYS A 43 -0.32 -6.41 3.67
C LYS A 43 0.32 -5.04 3.85
N ALA A 44 -0.37 -4.17 4.59
CA ALA A 44 0.15 -2.91 5.09
C ALA A 44 0.72 -3.11 6.50
N THR A 45 1.97 -2.68 6.70
CA THR A 45 2.60 -2.54 8.03
C THR A 45 2.68 -1.06 8.35
N ILE A 46 2.15 -0.66 9.50
CA ILE A 46 1.87 0.72 9.89
C ILE A 46 2.74 1.05 11.10
N GLN A 47 3.51 2.13 11.00
CA GLN A 47 4.34 2.61 12.11
C GLN A 47 3.48 3.00 13.32
N THR A 48 4.03 2.87 14.52
CA THR A 48 3.36 3.25 15.76
C THR A 48 2.87 4.71 15.70
N ASN A 49 1.67 4.96 16.24
CA ASN A 49 0.97 6.26 16.24
C ASN A 49 0.50 6.75 14.86
N TRP A 50 0.55 5.90 13.83
CA TRP A 50 -0.05 6.16 12.53
C TRP A 50 -1.24 5.25 12.29
N HIS A 51 -2.18 5.75 11.48
CA HIS A 51 -3.41 5.07 11.13
C HIS A 51 -3.61 5.03 9.63
N LEU A 52 -3.98 3.86 9.12
CA LEU A 52 -4.39 3.65 7.73
C LEU A 52 -5.91 3.50 7.67
N TYR A 53 -6.57 4.26 6.80
CA TYR A 53 -8.02 4.20 6.65
C TYR A 53 -8.48 2.93 5.95
N SER A 54 -9.59 2.36 6.44
CA SER A 54 -10.32 1.23 5.81
C SER A 54 -10.82 1.59 4.41
N GLN A 55 -11.12 0.59 3.57
CA GLN A 55 -11.83 0.81 2.31
C GLN A 55 -13.28 1.26 2.55
N VAL A 56 -13.84 0.95 3.74
CA VAL A 56 -15.21 1.29 4.11
C VAL A 56 -15.19 2.30 5.24
N GLN A 57 -15.70 3.50 4.96
CA GLN A 57 -15.81 4.58 5.93
C GLN A 57 -17.27 4.84 6.32
N PRO A 58 -17.51 5.44 7.51
CA PRO A 58 -18.80 6.06 7.83
C PRO A 58 -19.22 7.07 6.76
N GLU A 59 -20.53 7.24 6.55
CA GLU A 59 -21.07 8.12 5.49
C GLU A 59 -20.63 9.59 5.63
N ASN A 60 -20.45 10.05 6.87
CA ASN A 60 -20.02 11.41 7.19
C ASN A 60 -18.49 11.53 7.41
N ALA A 61 -17.71 10.49 7.11
CA ALA A 61 -16.27 10.55 7.24
C ALA A 61 -15.65 11.41 6.14
N ILE A 62 -14.71 12.28 6.50
CA ILE A 62 -13.89 13.05 5.56
C ILE A 62 -12.59 12.33 5.17
N ALA A 63 -12.33 11.18 5.78
CA ALA A 63 -11.17 10.33 5.56
C ALA A 63 -11.15 9.79 4.13
N GLN A 64 -9.99 9.83 3.46
CA GLN A 64 -9.82 9.20 2.16
C GLN A 64 -9.65 7.68 2.34
N PRO A 65 -10.59 6.84 1.88
CA PRO A 65 -10.51 5.40 2.06
C PRO A 65 -9.34 4.81 1.28
N THR A 66 -8.78 3.70 1.78
CA THR A 66 -7.85 2.91 0.97
C THR A 66 -8.62 2.34 -0.23
N ALA A 67 -8.06 2.47 -1.43
CA ALA A 67 -8.71 2.05 -2.66
C ALA A 67 -7.76 1.21 -3.51
N PHE A 68 -8.25 0.08 -4.02
CA PHE A 68 -7.49 -0.81 -4.89
C PHE A 68 -8.04 -0.77 -6.31
N THR A 69 -7.14 -0.64 -7.28
CA THR A 69 -7.45 -0.79 -8.70
C THR A 69 -6.71 -1.99 -9.23
N ILE A 70 -7.45 -3.04 -9.62
CA ILE A 70 -6.86 -4.27 -10.16
C ILE A 70 -6.95 -4.25 -11.69
N ASN A 71 -5.82 -4.47 -12.35
CA ASN A 71 -5.77 -4.51 -13.81
C ASN A 71 -6.48 -5.78 -14.31
N LYS A 72 -7.25 -5.64 -15.40
CA LYS A 72 -7.91 -6.78 -16.04
C LYS A 72 -6.86 -7.76 -16.56
N ASN A 73 -7.08 -9.04 -16.29
CA ASN A 73 -6.24 -10.12 -16.78
C ASN A 73 -7.13 -11.26 -17.30
N PRO A 74 -6.98 -11.70 -18.56
CA PRO A 74 -7.83 -12.75 -19.12
C PRO A 74 -7.58 -14.14 -18.50
N LEU A 75 -6.45 -14.34 -17.81
CA LEU A 75 -6.03 -15.63 -17.25
C LEU A 75 -6.58 -15.91 -15.85
N PHE A 76 -7.24 -14.93 -15.21
CA PHE A 76 -7.94 -15.15 -13.95
C PHE A 76 -9.25 -14.35 -13.88
N VAL A 77 -10.02 -14.59 -12.83
CA VAL A 77 -11.13 -13.74 -12.39
C VAL A 77 -10.98 -13.44 -10.91
N LEU A 78 -11.45 -12.26 -10.52
CA LEU A 78 -11.60 -11.92 -9.10
C LEU A 78 -12.77 -12.72 -8.53
N ASP A 79 -12.56 -13.34 -7.37
CA ASP A 79 -13.58 -14.10 -6.65
C ASP A 79 -14.04 -13.28 -5.44
N GLY A 80 -15.04 -12.45 -5.66
CA GLY A 80 -15.56 -11.52 -4.66
C GLY A 80 -14.73 -10.24 -4.48
N LYS A 81 -15.07 -9.50 -3.42
CA LYS A 81 -14.43 -8.22 -3.04
C LYS A 81 -13.18 -8.47 -2.20
N ILE A 82 -12.29 -7.48 -2.17
CA ILE A 82 -11.13 -7.44 -1.27
C ILE A 82 -11.62 -7.38 0.17
N LYS A 83 -11.15 -8.33 0.99
CA LYS A 83 -11.45 -8.40 2.42
C LYS A 83 -10.35 -7.73 3.23
N GLU A 84 -10.71 -7.17 4.38
CA GLU A 84 -9.77 -6.53 5.30
C GLU A 84 -9.59 -7.44 6.52
N VAL A 85 -8.40 -8.02 6.66
CA VAL A 85 -8.04 -8.92 7.75
C VAL A 85 -7.13 -8.16 8.71
N GLY A 86 -7.74 -7.67 9.79
CA GLY A 86 -7.07 -6.89 10.82
C GLY A 86 -8.04 -6.47 11.90
N LYS A 87 -7.52 -5.90 13.00
CA LYS A 87 -8.36 -5.33 14.05
C LYS A 87 -8.78 -3.91 13.63
N MET A 88 -9.96 -3.79 13.03
CA MET A 88 -10.51 -2.48 12.68
C MET A 88 -10.83 -1.68 13.93
N GLU A 89 -10.48 -0.40 13.91
CA GLU A 89 -10.76 0.58 14.94
C GLU A 89 -11.80 1.57 14.39
N ALA A 90 -12.99 1.58 14.99
CA ALA A 90 -14.04 2.55 14.67
C ALA A 90 -13.89 3.79 15.57
N VAL A 91 -13.43 4.89 14.99
CA VAL A 91 -13.33 6.19 15.64
C VAL A 91 -14.66 6.90 15.51
N SER A 92 -15.19 7.36 16.65
CA SER A 92 -16.41 8.16 16.73
C SER A 92 -16.08 9.58 17.18
N GLY A 93 -16.95 10.53 16.87
CA GLY A 93 -16.77 11.95 17.22
C GLY A 93 -17.09 12.87 16.05
N GLU A 94 -16.54 14.08 16.09
CA GLU A 94 -16.70 15.09 15.04
C GLU A 94 -16.09 14.64 13.70
N TYR A 95 -15.01 13.88 13.75
CA TYR A 95 -14.31 13.31 12.60
C TYR A 95 -14.30 11.79 12.70
N PRO A 96 -15.41 11.10 12.39
CA PRO A 96 -15.48 9.65 12.48
C PRO A 96 -14.67 9.01 11.36
N ALA A 97 -14.06 7.86 11.66
CA ALA A 97 -13.25 7.10 10.71
C ALA A 97 -13.15 5.63 11.10
N ASN A 98 -13.13 4.73 10.11
CA ASN A 98 -12.70 3.36 10.29
C ASN A 98 -11.23 3.26 9.89
N GLN A 99 -10.39 2.78 10.80
CA GLN A 99 -8.95 2.76 10.59
C GLN A 99 -8.28 1.52 11.16
N TYR A 100 -7.00 1.37 10.84
CA TYR A 100 -6.15 0.30 11.32
C TYR A 100 -4.86 0.86 11.90
N SER A 101 -4.40 0.20 12.96
CA SER A 101 -3.11 0.42 13.61
C SER A 101 -2.25 -0.84 13.49
N ASN A 102 -0.91 -0.68 13.53
CA ASN A 102 0.09 -1.75 13.41
C ASN A 102 0.14 -2.48 12.06
N SER A 103 -0.95 -3.14 11.66
CA SER A 103 -1.03 -3.82 10.37
C SER A 103 -2.46 -4.19 10.00
N VAL A 104 -2.70 -4.28 8.70
CA VAL A 104 -3.90 -4.87 8.10
C VAL A 104 -3.51 -5.60 6.82
N ASP A 105 -4.13 -6.74 6.56
CA ASP A 105 -3.94 -7.49 5.33
C ASP A 105 -5.19 -7.38 4.45
N PHE A 106 -5.02 -6.85 3.25
CA PHE A 106 -6.08 -6.77 2.25
C PHE A 106 -5.99 -8.01 1.36
N VAL A 107 -7.01 -8.86 1.41
CA VAL A 107 -6.99 -10.18 0.78
C VAL A 107 -7.96 -10.24 -0.39
N GLN A 108 -7.42 -10.47 -1.59
CA GLN A 108 -8.21 -10.71 -2.81
C GLN A 108 -8.11 -12.17 -3.22
N ALA A 109 -9.22 -12.90 -3.19
CA ALA A 109 -9.28 -14.23 -3.78
C ALA A 109 -9.38 -14.13 -5.31
N ILE A 110 -8.66 -14.99 -6.02
CA ILE A 110 -8.73 -15.12 -7.47
C ILE A 110 -8.87 -16.58 -7.89
N LYS A 111 -9.49 -16.79 -9.05
CA LYS A 111 -9.57 -18.09 -9.71
C LYS A 111 -8.91 -18.03 -11.08
N LEU A 112 -7.88 -18.85 -11.28
CA LEU A 112 -7.21 -19.01 -12.57
C LEU A 112 -8.14 -19.72 -13.57
N LYS A 113 -8.14 -19.22 -14.80
CA LYS A 113 -8.81 -19.83 -15.95
C LYS A 113 -7.89 -20.81 -16.69
N SER A 114 -6.58 -20.65 -16.54
CA SER A 114 -5.54 -21.44 -17.19
C SER A 114 -4.39 -21.72 -16.23
N THR A 115 -3.60 -22.76 -16.50
CA THR A 115 -2.35 -23.08 -15.78
C THR A 115 -1.14 -22.29 -16.31
N ALA A 116 -1.34 -21.44 -17.32
CA ALA A 116 -0.29 -20.55 -17.80
C ALA A 116 0.16 -19.57 -16.71
N LYS A 117 1.46 -19.33 -16.63
CA LYS A 117 2.04 -18.32 -15.74
C LYS A 117 1.39 -16.97 -15.99
N THR A 118 1.05 -16.25 -14.93
CA THR A 118 0.40 -14.95 -15.03
C THR A 118 0.85 -14.03 -13.90
N ASN A 119 0.46 -12.76 -13.96
CA ASN A 119 0.74 -11.78 -12.91
C ASN A 119 -0.56 -11.13 -12.41
N PHE A 120 -0.66 -10.96 -11.10
CA PHE A 120 -1.61 -10.05 -10.49
C PHE A 120 -0.99 -8.66 -10.48
N THR A 121 -1.63 -7.69 -11.13
CA THR A 121 -1.13 -6.31 -11.20
C THR A 121 -2.24 -5.31 -10.89
N GLY A 122 -1.85 -4.16 -10.37
CA GLY A 122 -2.77 -3.10 -9.98
C GLY A 122 -2.08 -2.01 -9.19
N SER A 123 -2.86 -1.27 -8.42
CA SER A 123 -2.36 -0.26 -7.49
C SER A 123 -3.22 -0.20 -6.24
N VAL A 124 -2.62 0.29 -5.16
CA VAL A 124 -3.32 0.74 -3.95
C VAL A 124 -3.07 2.24 -3.78
N GLU A 125 -4.15 3.00 -3.64
CA GLU A 125 -4.13 4.40 -3.23
C GLU A 125 -4.60 4.49 -1.77
N TYR A 126 -3.88 5.23 -0.95
CA TYR A 126 -4.19 5.33 0.47
C TYR A 126 -3.74 6.66 1.06
N GLN A 127 -4.38 7.03 2.18
CA GLN A 127 -3.98 8.13 3.02
C GLN A 127 -3.60 7.61 4.42
N THR A 128 -2.64 8.27 5.07
CA THR A 128 -2.21 7.93 6.43
C THR A 128 -2.21 9.19 7.29
N CYS A 129 -2.71 9.07 8.52
CA CYS A 129 -2.75 10.16 9.48
C CYS A 129 -2.18 9.74 10.83
N ASP A 130 -1.61 10.70 11.55
CA ASP A 130 -1.36 10.62 12.99
C ASP A 130 -2.35 11.55 13.72
N ASP A 131 -2.21 11.68 15.04
CA ASP A 131 -3.09 12.54 15.86
C ASP A 131 -3.03 14.04 15.52
N LYS A 132 -2.05 14.47 14.72
CA LYS A 132 -1.76 15.89 14.45
C LYS A 132 -1.99 16.25 12.99
N LYS A 133 -1.78 15.32 12.07
CA LYS A 133 -1.78 15.59 10.62
C LYS A 133 -2.08 14.35 9.80
N CYS A 134 -2.62 14.61 8.62
CA CYS A 134 -2.71 13.66 7.53
C CYS A 134 -1.64 13.94 6.47
N LEU A 135 -1.04 12.89 5.92
CA LEU A 135 -0.17 13.02 4.76
C LEU A 135 -1.03 13.10 3.47
N PRO A 136 -0.50 13.67 2.39
CA PRO A 136 -1.12 13.54 1.07
C PRO A 136 -1.31 12.07 0.70
N PRO A 137 -2.39 11.71 -0.03
CA PRO A 137 -2.56 10.36 -0.54
C PRO A 137 -1.36 9.89 -1.36
N LYS A 138 -1.09 8.58 -1.31
CA LYS A 138 -0.01 7.94 -2.02
C LYS A 138 -0.53 6.71 -2.76
N THR A 139 0.02 6.50 -3.95
CA THR A 139 -0.23 5.29 -4.75
C THR A 139 0.99 4.38 -4.71
N VAL A 140 0.77 3.08 -4.54
CA VAL A 140 1.80 2.02 -4.64
C VAL A 140 1.35 0.99 -5.67
N THR A 141 2.25 0.65 -6.59
CA THR A 141 2.00 -0.37 -7.62
C THR A 141 2.09 -1.77 -7.03
N ILE A 142 1.15 -2.63 -7.43
CA ILE A 142 1.09 -4.05 -7.09
C ILE A 142 1.55 -4.84 -8.32
N SER A 143 2.50 -5.76 -8.13
CA SER A 143 2.91 -6.71 -9.16
C SER A 143 3.39 -7.99 -8.50
N ILE A 144 2.65 -9.09 -8.70
CA ILE A 144 2.93 -10.39 -8.10
C ILE A 144 2.85 -11.45 -9.18
N ALA A 145 3.89 -12.27 -9.32
CA ALA A 145 3.85 -13.44 -10.18
C ALA A 145 3.03 -14.56 -9.54
N ILE A 146 2.04 -15.07 -10.27
CA ILE A 146 1.25 -16.24 -9.91
C ILE A 146 1.80 -17.43 -10.69
N LYS A 147 2.24 -18.44 -9.95
CA LYS A 147 2.88 -19.65 -10.47
C LYS A 147 1.98 -20.86 -10.31
#